data_AF-A0A3E2WWW9-F1
#
_entry.id   AF-A0A3E2WWW9-F1
#
_cell.length_a   1.000
_cell.length_b   1.000
_cell.length_c   1.000
_cell.angle_alpha   90.00
_cell.angle_beta   90.00
_cell.angle_gamma   90.00
#
_symmetry.space_group_name_H-M   'P 1'
#
loop_
_entity.id
_entity.type
_entity.pdbx_description
1 polymer ?
#
loop_
_entity_poly.entity_id
_entity_poly.type
_entity_poly.pdbx_seq_one_letter_code
_entity_poly.pdbx_strand_id
1 'polypeptide(L)'
;MLLDNCLSINWRSIDGIWNVLIITIISLFDVDLPVLTQNKEKFEEIGTTVVISDKKVINICNDKWLTYQFLLKNGFYVPKTFISLEKALVNVKNEQISYPLIVKPRWGMGSIAVFEAENEEELKVFYEKTKRNILKTYLKYESQEDIDTSVLIQEKINGQEYGLDIINDLYGNYQTTIAKVKYAMRSGETDCAVTIADNRLKALGKKLSSCLHHVANLDVDVFIVDDKPYVLEMNARFVGGYPFSHMTGVNLPLAIVNWLQNISFDKKLLTERINIMGQKDINLVRLHIKPEVSINKIRTEEQIYRTVIEMQTLLTPSLTERKIDLQSYSKKLCYYGEVWRIQDTQNRIIGILAAYMNDK
;
A
#
# COMPACT_ATOMS: atom_id res chain seq x y z
N MET A 1 -0.66 -5.06 9.88
CA MET A 1 -1.17 -6.41 10.20
C MET A 1 -0.76 -7.51 9.22
N LEU A 2 -0.82 -7.34 7.89
CA LEU A 2 -0.41 -8.42 6.94
C LEU A 2 1.09 -8.68 6.86
N LEU A 3 1.94 -7.75 7.33
CA LEU A 3 3.40 -7.87 7.33
C LEU A 3 4.02 -7.97 8.73
N ASP A 4 3.22 -7.90 9.80
CA ASP A 4 3.76 -7.84 11.17
C ASP A 4 4.41 -9.15 11.62
N ASN A 5 4.16 -10.26 10.90
CA ASN A 5 4.76 -11.58 11.16
C ASN A 5 5.81 -12.01 10.10
N CYS A 6 6.21 -11.15 9.15
CA CYS A 6 7.14 -11.51 8.06
C CYS A 6 8.46 -10.72 8.05
N LEU A 7 8.69 -9.84 9.03
CA LEU A 7 9.99 -9.19 9.21
C LEU A 7 10.85 -10.03 10.16
N SER A 8 11.70 -10.91 9.62
CA SER A 8 12.82 -11.43 10.41
C SER A 8 13.89 -10.35 10.52
N ILE A 9 13.79 -9.49 11.53
CA ILE A 9 14.85 -8.53 11.85
C ILE A 9 15.93 -9.29 12.62
N ASN A 10 17.03 -9.61 11.94
CA ASN A 10 18.23 -10.11 12.60
C ASN A 10 19.01 -8.93 13.17
N TRP A 11 18.98 -8.79 14.49
CA TRP A 11 19.79 -7.82 15.22
C TRP A 11 21.23 -8.35 15.32
N ARG A 12 22.20 -7.61 14.77
CA ARG A 12 23.62 -7.82 15.06
C ARG A 12 24.21 -6.55 15.66
N SER A 13 24.88 -6.69 16.80
CA SER A 13 25.65 -5.62 17.42
C SER A 13 26.97 -5.47 16.69
N ILE A 14 27.21 -4.31 16.08
CA ILE A 14 28.54 -3.83 15.71
C ILE A 14 28.67 -2.47 16.42
N ASP A 15 29.66 -2.36 17.32
CA ASP A 15 30.03 -1.12 18.01
C ASP A 15 28.91 -0.39 18.80
N GLY A 16 27.95 -1.13 19.34
CA GLY A 16 26.89 -0.54 20.19
C GLY A 16 25.81 0.26 19.44
N ILE A 17 25.83 0.23 18.10
CA ILE A 17 24.78 0.79 17.24
C ILE A 17 23.92 -0.37 16.75
N TRP A 18 22.61 -0.33 17.05
CA TRP A 18 21.64 -1.30 16.54
C TRP A 18 21.42 -1.07 15.05
N ASN A 19 22.21 -1.73 14.21
CA ASN A 19 22.00 -1.70 12.76
C ASN A 19 20.89 -2.69 12.40
N VAL A 20 19.80 -2.17 11.81
CA VAL A 20 18.75 -2.99 11.20
C VAL A 20 19.29 -3.53 9.88
N LEU A 21 19.56 -4.83 9.82
CA LEU A 21 19.92 -5.50 8.57
C LEU A 21 18.64 -5.92 7.85
N ILE A 22 18.34 -5.27 6.73
CA ILE A 22 17.21 -5.64 5.86
C ILE A 22 17.70 -6.75 4.93
N ILE A 23 17.18 -7.97 5.11
CA ILE A 23 17.58 -9.13 4.28
C ILE A 23 16.72 -9.29 3.02
N THR A 24 15.52 -8.72 3.01
CA THR A 24 14.55 -8.89 1.93
C THR A 24 13.69 -7.65 1.76
N ILE A 25 13.41 -7.28 0.51
CA ILE A 25 12.52 -6.19 0.13
C ILE A 25 11.40 -6.75 -0.76
N ILE A 26 10.16 -6.36 -0.44
CA ILE A 26 8.96 -6.60 -1.25
C ILE A 26 8.23 -5.26 -1.33
N SER A 27 8.03 -4.71 -2.52
CA SER A 27 7.21 -3.51 -2.68
C SER A 27 5.74 -3.86 -2.87
N LEU A 28 4.88 -3.00 -2.33
CA LEU A 28 3.43 -3.05 -2.47
C LEU A 28 2.91 -1.96 -3.43
N PHE A 29 3.80 -1.19 -4.07
CA PHE A 29 3.46 0.04 -4.77
C PHE A 29 4.08 0.07 -6.18
N ASP A 30 3.27 0.40 -7.19
CA ASP A 30 3.68 0.31 -8.60
C ASP A 30 4.87 1.21 -8.95
N VAL A 31 4.96 2.39 -8.33
CA VAL A 31 6.01 3.39 -8.63
C VAL A 31 7.40 2.96 -8.14
N ASP A 32 7.46 2.06 -7.16
CA ASP A 32 8.72 1.56 -6.63
C ASP A 32 9.32 0.50 -7.55
N LEU A 33 8.46 -0.23 -8.29
CA LEU A 33 8.88 -1.42 -9.04
C LEU A 33 9.93 -1.10 -10.11
N PRO A 34 9.79 -0.05 -10.94
CA PRO A 34 10.82 0.33 -11.91
C PRO A 34 12.15 0.71 -11.26
N VAL A 35 12.10 1.37 -10.10
CA VAL A 35 13.30 1.81 -9.36
C VAL A 35 14.01 0.60 -8.76
N LEU A 36 13.25 -0.31 -8.12
CA LEU A 36 13.76 -1.51 -7.50
C LEU A 36 14.33 -2.49 -8.54
N THR A 37 13.63 -2.73 -9.66
CA THR A 37 14.15 -3.63 -10.70
C THR A 37 15.41 -3.09 -11.35
N GLN A 38 15.58 -1.75 -11.47
CA GLN A 38 16.79 -1.15 -12.02
C GLN A 38 18.00 -1.22 -11.07
N ASN A 39 17.76 -1.27 -9.75
CA ASN A 39 18.81 -1.30 -8.74
C ASN A 39 18.93 -2.66 -8.03
N LYS A 40 18.29 -3.71 -8.55
CA LYS A 40 18.26 -5.06 -7.95
C LYS A 40 19.66 -5.58 -7.63
N GLU A 41 20.59 -5.47 -8.58
CA GLU A 41 21.99 -5.91 -8.41
C GLU A 41 22.69 -5.19 -7.24
N LYS A 42 22.45 -3.89 -7.06
CA LYS A 42 23.03 -3.12 -5.94
C LYS A 42 22.53 -3.58 -4.57
N PHE A 43 21.27 -4.04 -4.50
CA PHE A 43 20.74 -4.63 -3.27
C PHE A 43 21.35 -6.02 -3.04
N GLU A 44 21.51 -6.81 -4.09
CA GLU A 44 22.13 -8.14 -4.01
C GLU A 44 23.60 -8.06 -3.54
N GLU A 45 24.36 -7.06 -4.00
CA GLU A 45 25.75 -6.78 -3.58
C GLU A 45 25.90 -6.58 -2.05
N ILE A 46 24.88 -6.03 -1.39
CA ILE A 46 24.87 -5.82 0.07
C ILE A 46 24.17 -6.96 0.83
N GLY A 47 23.82 -8.06 0.14
CA GLY A 47 23.17 -9.23 0.74
C GLY A 47 21.66 -9.08 0.95
N THR A 48 21.01 -8.16 0.24
CA THR A 48 19.56 -7.93 0.31
C THR A 48 18.86 -8.48 -0.92
N THR A 49 17.94 -9.43 -0.72
CA THR A 49 17.13 -9.97 -1.84
C THR A 49 15.93 -9.08 -2.12
N VAL A 50 15.75 -8.66 -3.38
CA VAL A 50 14.55 -7.95 -3.81
C VAL A 50 13.60 -8.94 -4.50
N VAL A 51 12.46 -9.24 -3.88
CA VAL A 51 11.43 -10.12 -4.47
C VAL A 51 10.62 -9.29 -5.48
N ILE A 52 11.09 -9.29 -6.72
CA ILE A 52 10.50 -8.51 -7.81
C ILE A 52 10.67 -9.27 -9.13
N SER A 53 9.68 -9.12 -10.01
CA SER A 53 9.77 -9.62 -11.38
C SER A 53 10.83 -8.85 -12.18
N ASP A 54 11.30 -9.43 -13.27
CA ASP A 54 12.28 -8.75 -14.14
C ASP A 54 11.72 -7.48 -14.78
N LYS A 55 12.61 -6.55 -15.13
CA LYS A 55 12.28 -5.24 -15.72
C LYS A 55 11.27 -5.31 -16.87
N LYS A 56 11.38 -6.34 -17.73
CA LYS A 56 10.44 -6.55 -18.83
C LYS A 56 9.01 -6.79 -18.35
N VAL A 57 8.82 -7.62 -17.33
CA VAL A 57 7.50 -7.95 -16.76
C VAL A 57 6.91 -6.71 -16.08
N ILE A 58 7.74 -6.00 -15.29
CA ILE A 58 7.32 -4.76 -14.63
C ILE A 58 6.88 -3.71 -15.65
N ASN A 59 7.66 -3.51 -16.72
CA ASN A 59 7.29 -2.57 -17.78
C ASN A 59 5.98 -2.95 -18.48
N ILE A 60 5.76 -4.25 -18.75
CA ILE A 60 4.50 -4.71 -19.35
C ILE A 60 3.32 -4.40 -18.43
N CYS A 61 3.43 -4.70 -17.14
CA CYS A 61 2.32 -4.56 -16.18
C CYS A 61 2.03 -3.08 -15.83
N ASN A 62 3.05 -2.26 -15.65
CA ASN A 62 2.87 -0.85 -15.26
C ASN A 62 2.31 0.03 -16.40
N ASP A 63 2.49 -0.39 -17.66
CA ASP A 63 2.00 0.32 -18.83
C ASP A 63 0.80 -0.41 -19.43
N LYS A 64 -0.41 0.16 -19.28
CA LYS A 64 -1.66 -0.46 -19.75
C LYS A 64 -1.68 -0.67 -21.27
N TRP A 65 -0.95 0.13 -22.04
CA TRP A 65 -0.82 -0.09 -23.48
C TRP A 65 0.08 -1.29 -23.79
N LEU A 66 1.22 -1.43 -23.11
CA LEU A 66 2.08 -2.60 -23.26
C LEU A 66 1.38 -3.87 -22.77
N THR A 67 0.62 -3.80 -21.69
CA THR A 67 -0.29 -4.86 -21.24
C THR A 67 -1.25 -5.28 -22.35
N TYR A 68 -1.98 -4.33 -22.95
CA TYR A 68 -2.89 -4.61 -24.06
C TYR A 68 -2.19 -5.28 -25.25
N GLN A 69 -1.05 -4.76 -25.69
CA GLN A 69 -0.28 -5.32 -26.80
C GLN A 69 0.24 -6.73 -26.50
N PHE A 70 0.75 -6.94 -25.28
CA PHE A 70 1.23 -8.23 -24.81
C PHE A 70 0.11 -9.27 -24.81
N LEU A 71 -1.05 -8.92 -24.26
CA LEU A 71 -2.20 -9.81 -24.16
C LEU A 71 -2.74 -10.17 -25.55
N LEU A 72 -2.90 -9.17 -26.43
CA LEU A 72 -3.37 -9.39 -27.79
C LEU A 72 -2.43 -10.32 -28.57
N LYS A 73 -1.10 -10.08 -28.50
CA LYS A 73 -0.09 -10.90 -29.16
C LYS A 73 -0.10 -12.36 -28.71
N ASN A 74 -0.42 -12.62 -27.45
CA ASN A 74 -0.47 -13.97 -26.88
C ASN A 74 -1.87 -14.62 -26.95
N GLY A 75 -2.80 -14.02 -27.70
CA GLY A 75 -4.13 -14.57 -27.95
C GLY A 75 -5.00 -14.61 -26.69
N PHE A 76 -4.95 -13.56 -25.87
CA PHE A 76 -5.91 -13.32 -24.80
C PHE A 76 -7.04 -12.41 -25.30
N TYR A 77 -8.23 -12.55 -24.73
CA TYR A 77 -9.30 -11.59 -24.97
C TYR A 77 -9.01 -10.32 -24.19
N VAL A 78 -9.11 -9.18 -24.86
CA VAL A 78 -8.91 -7.84 -24.30
C VAL A 78 -9.91 -6.89 -24.95
N PRO A 79 -10.45 -5.91 -24.22
CA PRO A 79 -11.29 -4.87 -24.80
C PRO A 79 -10.46 -4.03 -25.79
N LYS A 80 -11.08 -3.63 -26.91
CA LYS A 80 -10.38 -2.79 -27.90
C LYS A 80 -9.91 -1.50 -27.23
N THR A 81 -8.62 -1.21 -27.34
CA THR A 81 -7.98 -0.08 -26.66
C THR A 81 -7.20 0.77 -27.67
N PHE A 82 -7.24 2.08 -27.50
CA PHE A 82 -6.65 3.07 -28.39
C PHE A 82 -5.81 4.07 -27.60
N ILE A 83 -4.69 4.48 -28.20
CA ILE A 83 -3.72 5.43 -27.62
C ILE A 83 -3.92 6.88 -28.12
N SER A 84 -4.90 7.11 -28.99
CA SER A 84 -5.19 8.45 -29.50
C SER A 84 -6.68 8.61 -29.73
N LEU A 85 -7.16 9.84 -29.54
CA LEU A 85 -8.55 10.22 -29.73
C LEU A 85 -9.01 9.97 -31.17
N GLU A 86 -8.18 10.32 -32.16
CA GLU A 86 -8.51 10.17 -33.58
C GLU A 86 -8.75 8.71 -33.94
N LYS A 87 -7.90 7.79 -33.45
CA LYS A 87 -8.05 6.35 -33.69
C LYS A 87 -9.34 5.81 -33.09
N ALA A 88 -9.68 6.25 -31.87
CA ALA A 88 -10.93 5.86 -31.24
C ALA A 88 -12.15 6.36 -32.04
N LEU A 89 -12.16 7.64 -32.46
CA LEU A 89 -13.24 8.22 -33.26
C LEU A 89 -13.43 7.53 -34.61
N VAL A 90 -12.34 7.17 -35.30
CA VAL A 90 -12.41 6.41 -36.55
C VAL A 90 -13.05 5.02 -36.32
N ASN A 91 -12.73 4.36 -35.20
CA ASN A 91 -13.30 3.04 -34.88
C ASN A 91 -14.77 3.12 -34.46
N VAL A 92 -15.19 4.21 -33.79
CA VAL A 92 -16.61 4.49 -33.54
C VAL A 92 -17.34 4.68 -34.87
N LYS A 93 -16.81 5.52 -35.77
CA LYS A 93 -17.41 5.81 -37.07
C LYS A 93 -17.53 4.57 -37.96
N ASN A 94 -16.58 3.65 -37.86
CA ASN A 94 -16.56 2.39 -38.61
C ASN A 94 -17.32 1.25 -37.89
N GLU A 95 -18.10 1.57 -36.85
CA GLU A 95 -18.91 0.61 -36.06
C GLU A 95 -18.08 -0.55 -35.47
N GLN A 96 -16.80 -0.31 -35.22
CA GLN A 96 -15.90 -1.31 -34.62
C GLN A 96 -15.96 -1.32 -33.10
N ILE A 97 -16.37 -0.19 -32.50
CA ILE A 97 -16.66 0.00 -31.08
C ILE A 97 -17.88 0.92 -30.98
N SER A 98 -18.54 0.92 -29.83
CA SER A 98 -19.68 1.79 -29.56
C SER A 98 -19.53 2.45 -28.21
N TYR A 99 -20.24 3.57 -28.02
CA TYR A 99 -20.38 4.18 -26.71
C TYR A 99 -21.24 3.28 -25.78
N PRO A 100 -21.05 3.35 -24.46
CA PRO A 100 -20.02 4.16 -23.77
C PRO A 100 -18.58 3.64 -23.94
N LEU A 101 -17.61 4.55 -23.83
CA LEU A 101 -16.17 4.25 -23.84
C LEU A 101 -15.52 4.66 -22.52
N ILE A 102 -14.51 3.92 -22.08
CA ILE A 102 -13.72 4.22 -20.88
C ILE A 102 -12.49 5.05 -21.26
N VAL A 103 -12.31 6.20 -20.62
CA VAL A 103 -11.13 7.06 -20.74
C VAL A 103 -10.31 6.94 -19.47
N LYS A 104 -9.03 6.54 -19.59
CA LYS A 104 -8.15 6.34 -18.42
C LYS A 104 -6.69 6.68 -18.72
N PRO A 105 -5.87 7.05 -17.72
CA PRO A 105 -4.43 7.19 -17.90
C PRO A 105 -3.77 5.88 -18.34
N ARG A 106 -2.71 5.97 -19.13
CA ARG A 106 -1.89 4.82 -19.57
C ARG A 106 -1.12 4.17 -18.41
N TRP A 107 -0.64 4.98 -17.47
CA TRP A 107 0.06 4.54 -16.25
C TRP A 107 -0.76 4.83 -14.99
N GLY A 108 -0.36 4.28 -13.84
CA GLY A 108 -0.97 4.55 -12.55
C GLY A 108 -1.97 3.51 -12.03
N MET A 109 -2.51 3.78 -10.84
CA MET A 109 -3.33 2.85 -10.05
C MET A 109 -4.54 3.55 -9.38
N GLY A 110 -5.44 2.76 -8.78
CA GLY A 110 -6.53 3.26 -7.92
C GLY A 110 -7.66 3.97 -8.65
N SER A 111 -7.88 3.65 -9.93
CA SER A 111 -8.91 4.29 -10.78
C SER A 111 -8.82 5.82 -10.84
N ILE A 112 -7.63 6.39 -10.65
CA ILE A 112 -7.43 7.84 -10.74
C ILE A 112 -7.77 8.31 -12.16
N ALA A 113 -8.68 9.27 -12.26
CA ALA A 113 -9.09 9.90 -13.52
C ALA A 113 -9.66 8.91 -14.57
N VAL A 114 -10.34 7.85 -14.13
CA VAL A 114 -11.14 7.00 -15.02
C VAL A 114 -12.51 7.64 -15.23
N PHE A 115 -12.89 7.84 -16.49
CA PHE A 115 -14.18 8.40 -16.88
C PHE A 115 -14.88 7.48 -17.87
N GLU A 116 -16.21 7.47 -17.82
CA GLU A 116 -17.06 6.84 -18.83
C GLU A 116 -17.63 7.94 -19.73
N ALA A 117 -17.43 7.82 -21.04
CA ALA A 117 -17.92 8.73 -22.05
C ALA A 117 -19.09 8.10 -22.80
N GLU A 118 -20.29 8.68 -22.69
CA GLU A 118 -21.52 8.18 -23.32
C GLU A 118 -21.67 8.63 -24.78
N ASN A 119 -20.85 9.59 -25.23
CA ASN A 119 -20.90 10.16 -26.57
C ASN A 119 -19.56 10.83 -26.96
N GLU A 120 -19.50 11.33 -28.20
CA GLU A 120 -18.29 11.97 -28.75
C GLU A 120 -17.88 13.25 -28.01
N GLU A 121 -18.84 14.08 -27.59
CA GLU A 121 -18.56 15.32 -26.87
C GLU A 121 -17.93 15.01 -25.51
N GLU A 122 -18.51 14.08 -24.76
CA GLU A 122 -17.98 13.59 -23.49
C GLU A 122 -16.59 12.97 -23.66
N LEU A 123 -16.37 12.17 -24.71
CA LEU A 123 -15.09 11.56 -24.98
C LEU A 123 -13.99 12.62 -25.12
N LYS A 124 -14.23 13.68 -25.91
CA LYS A 124 -13.29 14.80 -26.08
C LYS A 124 -13.02 15.51 -24.75
N VAL A 125 -14.07 15.80 -23.98
CA VAL A 125 -13.96 16.48 -22.68
C VAL A 125 -13.16 15.64 -21.69
N PHE A 126 -13.47 14.35 -21.57
CA PHE A 126 -12.79 13.45 -20.64
C PHE A 126 -11.36 13.14 -21.05
N TYR A 127 -11.06 13.07 -22.34
CA TYR A 127 -9.69 12.95 -22.85
C TYR A 127 -8.82 14.12 -22.37
N GLU A 128 -9.25 15.35 -22.62
CA GLU A 128 -8.53 16.56 -22.21
C GLU A 128 -8.48 16.74 -20.68
N LYS A 129 -9.54 16.35 -19.97
CA LYS A 129 -9.55 16.34 -18.51
C LYS A 129 -8.54 15.34 -17.95
N THR A 130 -8.45 14.15 -18.53
CA THR A 130 -7.51 13.10 -18.12
C THR A 130 -6.07 13.56 -18.37
N LYS A 131 -5.77 14.13 -19.55
CA LYS A 131 -4.45 14.69 -19.87
C LYS A 131 -4.03 15.76 -18.85
N ARG A 132 -4.92 16.68 -18.48
CA ARG A 132 -4.66 17.68 -17.43
C ARG A 132 -4.48 17.09 -16.02
N ASN A 133 -5.24 16.05 -15.68
CA ASN A 133 -5.13 15.39 -14.38
C ASN A 133 -3.79 14.66 -14.23
N ILE A 134 -3.31 13.99 -15.29
CA ILE A 134 -1.99 13.36 -15.32
C ILE A 134 -0.90 14.38 -14.97
N LEU A 135 -0.92 15.55 -15.61
CA LEU A 135 0.06 16.62 -15.38
C LEU A 135 0.05 17.20 -13.95
N LYS A 136 -1.07 17.07 -13.22
CA LYS A 136 -1.24 17.56 -11.84
C LYS A 136 -0.89 16.53 -10.77
N THR A 137 -0.71 15.27 -11.13
CA THR A 137 -0.47 14.16 -10.19
C THR A 137 0.94 13.61 -10.36
N TYR A 138 1.30 12.59 -9.57
CA TYR A 138 2.60 11.91 -9.71
C TYR A 138 2.77 11.24 -11.09
N LEU A 139 1.66 10.94 -11.78
CA LEU A 139 1.66 10.34 -13.13
C LEU A 139 2.40 11.19 -14.17
N LYS A 140 2.60 12.48 -13.91
CA LYS A 140 3.43 13.35 -14.77
C LYS A 140 4.84 12.79 -14.97
N TYR A 141 5.41 12.10 -13.99
CA TYR A 141 6.76 11.54 -14.08
C TYR A 141 6.79 10.29 -14.97
N GLU A 142 5.79 9.42 -14.85
CA GLU A 142 5.65 8.23 -15.70
C GLU A 142 5.27 8.60 -17.13
N SER A 143 4.46 9.65 -17.31
CA SER A 143 3.97 10.11 -18.61
C SER A 143 4.95 11.03 -19.36
N GLN A 144 6.09 11.40 -18.76
CA GLN A 144 7.11 12.22 -19.42
C GLN A 144 7.68 11.54 -20.67
N GLU A 145 7.67 10.21 -20.71
CA GLU A 145 8.17 9.46 -21.85
C GLU A 145 7.29 9.65 -23.10
N ASP A 146 5.98 9.85 -22.93
CA ASP A 146 5.04 10.01 -24.04
C ASP A 146 3.73 10.70 -23.61
N ILE A 147 3.77 12.03 -23.50
CA ILE A 147 2.62 12.81 -23.02
C ILE A 147 1.44 12.78 -23.99
N ASP A 148 1.70 12.60 -25.29
CA ASP A 148 0.67 12.64 -26.32
C ASP A 148 -0.10 11.32 -26.42
N THR A 149 0.47 10.21 -25.93
CA THR A 149 -0.23 8.92 -25.79
C THR A 149 -0.48 8.52 -24.32
N SER A 150 -0.44 9.50 -23.42
CA SER A 150 -0.63 9.28 -21.97
C SER A 150 -2.05 8.91 -21.56
N VAL A 151 -3.03 9.03 -22.46
CA VAL A 151 -4.44 8.70 -22.24
C VAL A 151 -4.86 7.55 -23.14
N LEU A 152 -5.52 6.56 -22.55
CA LEU A 152 -6.13 5.43 -23.25
C LEU A 152 -7.64 5.62 -23.35
N ILE A 153 -8.18 5.19 -24.48
CA ILE A 153 -9.62 5.06 -24.73
C ILE A 153 -9.89 3.58 -24.98
N GLN A 154 -10.78 3.00 -24.18
CA GLN A 154 -11.04 1.57 -24.15
C GLN A 154 -12.53 1.31 -24.32
N GLU A 155 -12.86 0.28 -25.11
CA GLU A 155 -14.22 -0.27 -25.21
C GLU A 155 -14.75 -0.64 -23.82
N LYS A 156 -15.96 -0.17 -23.47
CA LYS A 156 -16.61 -0.63 -22.25
C LYS A 156 -17.15 -2.03 -22.47
N ILE A 157 -16.71 -2.96 -21.62
CA ILE A 157 -17.24 -4.32 -21.58
C ILE A 157 -18.20 -4.47 -20.40
N ASN A 158 -19.36 -5.08 -20.66
CA ASN A 158 -20.36 -5.35 -19.64
C ASN A 158 -20.28 -6.83 -19.26
N GLY A 159 -19.65 -7.10 -18.12
CA GLY A 159 -19.45 -8.46 -17.62
C GLY A 159 -19.32 -8.48 -16.11
N GLN A 160 -19.37 -9.67 -15.54
CA GLN A 160 -19.06 -9.85 -14.13
C GLN A 160 -17.56 -9.67 -13.93
N GLU A 161 -17.17 -8.79 -13.00
CA GLU A 161 -15.77 -8.55 -12.63
C GLU A 161 -15.24 -9.62 -11.68
N TYR A 162 -14.04 -10.08 -11.97
CA TYR A 162 -13.24 -11.00 -11.17
C TYR A 162 -11.84 -10.43 -10.95
N GLY A 163 -11.27 -10.72 -9.78
CA GLY A 163 -9.86 -10.51 -9.49
C GLY A 163 -9.13 -11.85 -9.35
N LEU A 164 -7.99 -11.99 -10.01
CA LEU A 164 -7.14 -13.17 -9.93
C LEU A 164 -5.85 -12.83 -9.19
N ASP A 165 -5.47 -13.64 -8.20
CA ASP A 165 -4.08 -13.68 -7.73
C ASP A 165 -3.40 -14.90 -8.37
N ILE A 166 -2.49 -14.65 -9.30
CA ILE A 166 -1.71 -15.69 -9.97
C ILE A 166 -0.37 -15.79 -9.24
N ILE A 167 -0.10 -16.95 -8.65
CA ILE A 167 1.05 -17.16 -7.78
C ILE A 167 2.09 -18.01 -8.50
N ASN A 168 3.28 -17.45 -8.62
CA ASN A 168 4.50 -18.12 -9.04
C ASN A 168 5.49 -18.21 -7.87
N ASP A 169 6.43 -19.14 -7.94
CA ASP A 169 7.59 -19.16 -7.03
C ASP A 169 8.60 -18.05 -7.39
N LEU A 170 9.74 -18.02 -6.68
CA LEU A 170 10.81 -17.04 -6.92
C LEU A 170 11.53 -17.21 -8.28
N TYR A 171 11.29 -18.31 -8.98
CA TYR A 171 11.86 -18.63 -10.28
C TYR A 171 10.85 -18.48 -11.42
N GLY A 172 9.65 -17.95 -11.14
CA GLY A 172 8.61 -17.74 -12.15
C GLY A 172 7.86 -19.02 -12.53
N ASN A 173 7.91 -20.07 -11.71
CA ASN A 173 7.14 -21.29 -11.94
C ASN A 173 5.75 -21.19 -11.31
N TYR A 174 4.73 -21.51 -12.11
CA TYR A 174 3.33 -21.51 -11.69
C TYR A 174 3.07 -22.42 -10.48
N GLN A 175 2.44 -21.85 -9.44
CA GLN A 175 1.99 -22.57 -8.25
C GLN A 175 0.46 -22.71 -8.22
N THR A 176 -0.27 -21.60 -8.34
CA THR A 176 -1.74 -21.60 -8.30
C THR A 176 -2.35 -20.31 -8.87
N THR A 177 -3.67 -20.28 -9.02
CA THR A 177 -4.46 -19.08 -9.33
C THR A 177 -5.69 -19.05 -8.44
N ILE A 178 -5.86 -17.95 -7.72
CA ILE A 178 -7.01 -17.74 -6.83
C ILE A 178 -7.98 -16.78 -7.49
N ALA A 179 -9.15 -17.29 -7.87
CA ALA A 179 -10.20 -16.52 -8.52
C ALA A 179 -11.22 -16.00 -7.51
N LYS A 180 -11.57 -14.72 -7.65
CA LYS A 180 -12.49 -14.03 -6.75
C LYS A 180 -13.51 -13.25 -7.57
N VAL A 181 -14.80 -13.42 -7.30
CA VAL A 181 -15.84 -12.51 -7.82
C VAL A 181 -15.77 -11.23 -7.00
N LYS A 182 -15.73 -10.07 -7.65
CA LYS A 182 -15.84 -8.77 -6.97
C LYS A 182 -17.30 -8.37 -6.87
N TYR A 183 -17.81 -8.25 -5.64
CA TYR A 183 -19.20 -7.84 -5.35
C TYR A 183 -19.32 -6.32 -5.17
N ALA A 184 -18.29 -5.69 -4.63
CA ALA A 184 -18.29 -4.25 -4.40
C ALA A 184 -16.88 -3.68 -4.55
N MET A 185 -16.83 -2.47 -5.09
CA MET A 185 -15.63 -1.65 -5.24
C MET A 185 -15.78 -0.38 -4.40
N ARG A 186 -14.70 0.07 -3.77
CA ARG A 186 -14.66 1.32 -2.99
C ARG A 186 -13.38 2.06 -3.36
N SER A 187 -13.52 3.25 -3.96
CA SER A 187 -12.40 4.09 -4.38
C SER A 187 -11.37 3.37 -5.27
N GLY A 188 -11.85 2.57 -6.22
CA GLY A 188 -10.99 1.83 -7.16
C GLY A 188 -10.36 0.56 -6.59
N GLU A 189 -10.69 0.16 -5.36
CA GLU A 189 -10.20 -1.05 -4.71
C GLU A 189 -11.33 -2.05 -4.46
N THR A 190 -11.01 -3.34 -4.48
CA THR A 190 -11.98 -4.39 -4.10
C THR A 190 -12.35 -4.25 -2.64
N ASP A 191 -13.64 -4.14 -2.39
CA ASP A 191 -14.19 -3.90 -1.06
C ASP A 191 -14.92 -5.12 -0.50
N CYS A 192 -15.63 -5.84 -1.39
CA CYS A 192 -16.28 -7.11 -1.10
C CYS A 192 -15.93 -8.12 -2.19
N ALA A 193 -15.51 -9.32 -1.82
CA ALA A 193 -15.25 -10.38 -2.78
C ALA A 193 -15.51 -11.77 -2.19
N VAL A 194 -15.86 -12.73 -3.05
CA VAL A 194 -15.96 -14.15 -2.70
C VAL A 194 -15.02 -14.98 -3.56
N THR A 195 -14.31 -15.91 -2.95
CA THR A 195 -13.47 -16.88 -3.68
C THR A 195 -14.32 -17.96 -4.34
N ILE A 196 -13.99 -18.31 -5.58
CA ILE A 196 -14.74 -19.30 -6.35
C ILE A 196 -13.83 -20.35 -6.98
N ALA A 197 -14.40 -21.51 -7.30
CA ALA A 197 -13.77 -22.49 -8.17
C ALA A 197 -14.21 -22.23 -9.62
N ASP A 198 -13.34 -21.65 -10.44
CA ASP A 198 -13.57 -21.52 -11.89
C ASP A 198 -12.34 -22.01 -12.67
N ASN A 199 -12.51 -23.11 -13.39
CA ASN A 199 -11.44 -23.74 -14.16
C ASN A 199 -10.96 -22.88 -15.34
N ARG A 200 -11.83 -22.03 -15.92
CA ARG A 200 -11.48 -21.13 -17.03
C ARG A 200 -10.54 -20.05 -16.52
N LEU A 201 -10.84 -19.46 -15.37
CA LEU A 201 -10.00 -18.45 -14.72
C LEU A 201 -8.67 -19.05 -14.23
N LYS A 202 -8.66 -20.28 -13.70
CA LYS A 202 -7.41 -20.98 -13.38
C LYS A 202 -6.56 -21.27 -14.61
N ALA A 203 -7.17 -21.72 -15.71
CA ALA A 203 -6.47 -21.95 -16.97
C ALA A 203 -5.90 -20.65 -17.55
N LEU A 204 -6.67 -19.54 -17.48
CA LEU A 204 -6.19 -18.21 -17.84
C LEU A 204 -4.96 -17.81 -17.02
N GLY A 205 -5.03 -17.94 -15.69
CA GLY A 205 -3.92 -17.59 -14.80
C GLY A 205 -2.67 -18.41 -15.06
N LYS A 206 -2.82 -19.72 -15.29
CA LYS A 206 -1.70 -20.59 -15.70
C LYS A 206 -1.09 -20.17 -17.03
N LYS A 207 -1.92 -19.81 -18.02
CA LYS A 207 -1.44 -19.32 -19.32
C LYS A 207 -0.67 -18.00 -19.16
N LEU A 208 -1.21 -17.03 -18.41
CA LEU A 208 -0.54 -15.76 -18.12
C LEU A 208 0.82 -15.97 -17.44
N SER A 209 0.86 -16.83 -16.42
CA SER A 209 2.09 -17.23 -15.74
C SER A 209 3.12 -17.80 -16.73
N SER A 210 2.71 -18.71 -17.63
CA SER A 210 3.61 -19.29 -18.62
C SER A 210 4.11 -18.32 -19.70
N CYS A 211 3.43 -17.18 -19.90
CA CYS A 211 3.85 -16.17 -20.86
C CYS A 211 4.73 -15.08 -20.21
N LEU A 212 4.46 -14.73 -18.95
CA LEU A 212 5.15 -13.65 -18.24
C LEU A 212 6.32 -14.14 -17.38
N HIS A 213 6.21 -15.34 -16.78
CA HIS A 213 7.12 -15.82 -15.75
C HIS A 213 7.34 -14.79 -14.62
N HIS A 214 6.28 -14.11 -14.20
CA HIS A 214 6.35 -13.15 -13.09
C HIS A 214 6.78 -13.83 -11.79
N VAL A 215 7.35 -13.06 -10.88
CA VAL A 215 7.80 -13.52 -9.56
C VAL A 215 6.70 -13.27 -8.54
N ALA A 216 6.44 -14.25 -7.67
CA ALA A 216 5.45 -14.17 -6.59
C ALA A 216 4.03 -13.85 -7.09
N ASN A 217 3.48 -12.67 -6.80
CA ASN A 217 2.09 -12.34 -7.11
C ASN A 217 1.94 -11.56 -8.41
N LEU A 218 0.96 -11.95 -9.23
CA LEU A 218 0.40 -11.14 -10.30
C LEU A 218 -1.10 -11.03 -10.06
N ASP A 219 -1.53 -9.82 -9.73
CA ASP A 219 -2.95 -9.47 -9.62
C ASP A 219 -3.48 -9.11 -11.01
N VAL A 220 -4.64 -9.66 -11.38
CA VAL A 220 -5.23 -9.49 -12.70
C VAL A 220 -6.71 -9.23 -12.60
N ASP A 221 -7.15 -8.16 -13.25
CA ASP A 221 -8.56 -7.81 -13.38
C ASP A 221 -9.14 -8.41 -14.65
N VAL A 222 -10.24 -9.15 -14.49
CA VAL A 222 -10.87 -9.93 -15.57
C VAL A 222 -12.37 -9.72 -15.56
N PHE A 223 -12.96 -9.47 -16.72
CA PHE A 223 -14.41 -9.56 -16.90
C PHE A 223 -14.75 -10.83 -17.66
N ILE A 224 -15.83 -11.50 -17.25
CA ILE A 224 -16.43 -12.57 -18.05
C ILE A 224 -17.58 -11.98 -18.88
N VAL A 225 -17.46 -12.09 -20.21
CA VAL A 225 -18.49 -11.70 -21.19
C VAL A 225 -18.72 -12.88 -22.12
N ASP A 226 -19.95 -13.36 -22.25
CA ASP A 226 -20.32 -14.52 -23.08
C ASP A 226 -19.38 -15.72 -22.89
N ASP A 227 -19.13 -16.08 -21.62
CA ASP A 227 -18.26 -17.19 -21.18
C ASP A 227 -16.75 -16.97 -21.43
N LYS A 228 -16.35 -15.83 -22.00
CA LYS A 228 -14.94 -15.51 -22.33
C LYS A 228 -14.32 -14.56 -21.31
N PRO A 229 -13.08 -14.83 -20.85
CA PRO A 229 -12.39 -13.96 -19.92
C PRO A 229 -11.60 -12.87 -20.64
N TYR A 230 -12.07 -11.63 -20.51
CA TYR A 230 -11.39 -10.42 -20.98
C TYR A 230 -10.48 -9.88 -19.90
N VAL A 231 -9.17 -9.82 -20.16
CA VAL A 231 -8.19 -9.26 -19.24
C VAL A 231 -8.16 -7.74 -19.40
N LEU A 232 -8.26 -7.01 -18.29
CA LEU A 232 -8.30 -5.55 -18.26
C LEU A 232 -6.94 -4.96 -17.89
N GLU A 233 -6.41 -5.38 -16.73
CA GLU A 233 -5.21 -4.82 -16.11
C GLU A 233 -4.43 -5.93 -15.40
N MET A 234 -3.12 -5.72 -15.25
CA MET A 234 -2.21 -6.65 -14.58
C MET A 234 -1.24 -5.86 -13.68
N ASN A 235 -1.05 -6.32 -12.45
CA ASN A 235 -0.14 -5.69 -11.49
C ASN A 235 0.81 -6.75 -10.91
N ALA A 236 2.10 -6.65 -11.21
CA ALA A 236 3.12 -7.63 -10.77
C ALA A 236 3.61 -7.38 -9.32
N ARG A 237 2.66 -7.28 -8.39
CA ARG A 237 2.87 -7.02 -6.96
C ARG A 237 1.68 -7.52 -6.12
N PHE A 238 1.78 -7.33 -4.81
CA PHE A 238 0.61 -7.42 -3.93
C PHE A 238 -0.31 -6.21 -4.13
N VAL A 239 -1.58 -6.46 -4.41
CA VAL A 239 -2.63 -5.45 -4.54
C VAL A 239 -3.61 -5.58 -3.38
N GLY A 240 -4.45 -4.57 -3.16
CA GLY A 240 -5.48 -4.59 -2.13
C GLY A 240 -6.49 -5.73 -2.25
N GLY A 241 -6.47 -6.50 -3.35
CA GLY A 241 -7.22 -7.74 -3.56
C GLY A 241 -6.61 -9.00 -2.91
N TYR A 242 -5.30 -9.04 -2.66
CA TYR A 242 -4.63 -10.21 -2.06
C TYR A 242 -5.16 -10.62 -0.67
N PRO A 243 -5.54 -9.70 0.25
CA PRO A 243 -6.07 -10.08 1.56
C PRO A 243 -7.26 -11.05 1.48
N PHE A 244 -8.11 -10.93 0.44
CA PHE A 244 -9.23 -11.86 0.22
C PHE A 244 -8.72 -13.27 -0.09
N SER A 245 -7.67 -13.41 -0.91
CA SER A 245 -7.01 -14.71 -1.14
C SER A 245 -6.38 -15.25 0.15
N HIS A 246 -5.76 -14.38 0.95
CA HIS A 246 -5.18 -14.78 2.23
C HIS A 246 -6.21 -15.40 3.20
N MET A 247 -7.39 -14.80 3.29
CA MET A 247 -8.49 -15.28 4.14
C MET A 247 -8.97 -16.70 3.80
N THR A 248 -8.75 -17.15 2.57
CA THR A 248 -9.12 -18.51 2.13
C THR A 248 -8.21 -19.59 2.72
N GLY A 249 -7.03 -19.22 3.22
CA GLY A 249 -5.98 -20.14 3.68
C GLY A 249 -4.69 -20.05 2.87
N VAL A 250 -4.66 -19.31 1.76
CA VAL A 250 -3.47 -19.12 0.91
C VAL A 250 -2.49 -18.14 1.56
N ASN A 251 -1.35 -18.63 2.02
CA ASN A 251 -0.35 -17.80 2.70
C ASN A 251 0.90 -17.59 1.84
N LEU A 252 0.79 -16.71 0.84
CA LEU A 252 1.88 -16.33 -0.04
C LEU A 252 3.05 -15.66 0.70
N PRO A 253 2.85 -14.76 1.68
CA PRO A 253 3.98 -14.24 2.47
C PRO A 253 4.82 -15.34 3.12
N LEU A 254 4.18 -16.34 3.74
CA LEU A 254 4.91 -17.48 4.32
C LEU A 254 5.57 -18.35 3.23
N ALA A 255 4.91 -18.53 2.09
CA ALA A 255 5.53 -19.25 0.96
C ALA A 255 6.79 -18.54 0.45
N ILE A 256 6.78 -17.21 0.35
CA ILE A 256 7.96 -16.40 -0.04
C ILE A 256 9.09 -16.57 0.98
N VAL A 257 8.78 -16.46 2.28
CA VAL A 257 9.79 -16.68 3.34
C VAL A 257 10.39 -18.08 3.24
N ASN A 258 9.55 -19.10 3.07
CA ASN A 258 10.01 -20.48 2.93
C ASN A 258 10.88 -20.66 1.67
N TRP A 259 10.50 -20.08 0.53
CA TRP A 259 11.32 -20.14 -0.69
C TRP A 259 12.68 -19.46 -0.51
N LEU A 260 12.73 -18.28 0.13
CA LEU A 260 13.99 -17.58 0.44
C LEU A 260 14.89 -18.40 1.37
N GLN A 261 14.31 -19.17 2.28
CA GLN A 261 15.03 -20.02 3.23
C GLN A 261 15.28 -21.44 2.72
N ASN A 262 14.87 -21.77 1.49
CA ASN A 262 14.90 -23.12 0.93
C ASN A 262 14.19 -24.17 1.80
N ILE A 263 13.09 -23.77 2.46
CA ILE A 263 12.25 -24.64 3.29
C ILE A 263 11.09 -25.17 2.44
N SER A 264 10.93 -26.50 2.41
CA SER A 264 9.78 -27.14 1.78
C SER A 264 8.52 -27.01 2.65
N PHE A 265 7.36 -26.88 2.02
CA PHE A 265 6.06 -26.82 2.71
C PHE A 265 4.99 -27.62 1.97
N ASP A 266 3.90 -27.96 2.69
CA ASP A 266 2.74 -28.64 2.11
C ASP A 266 2.02 -27.71 1.11
N LYS A 267 1.60 -28.24 -0.05
CA LYS A 267 0.82 -27.53 -1.08
C LYS A 267 -0.44 -26.86 -0.51
N LYS A 268 -0.99 -27.36 0.59
CA LYS A 268 -2.08 -26.72 1.33
C LYS A 268 -1.81 -25.26 1.67
N LEU A 269 -0.55 -24.85 1.84
CA LEU A 269 -0.15 -23.45 2.09
C LEU A 269 -0.61 -22.51 0.96
N LEU A 270 -0.72 -23.02 -0.27
CA LEU A 270 -1.13 -22.28 -1.47
C LEU A 270 -2.44 -22.82 -2.06
N THR A 271 -3.24 -23.54 -1.27
CA THR A 271 -4.55 -24.06 -1.70
C THR A 271 -5.66 -23.26 -1.03
N GLU A 272 -6.54 -22.68 -1.83
CA GLU A 272 -7.67 -21.90 -1.35
C GLU A 272 -8.84 -22.76 -0.87
N ARG A 273 -9.54 -22.27 0.16
CA ARG A 273 -10.93 -22.65 0.40
C ARG A 273 -11.85 -21.79 -0.46
N ILE A 274 -12.85 -22.42 -1.05
CA ILE A 274 -13.85 -21.74 -1.89
C ILE A 274 -15.05 -21.26 -1.08
N ASN A 275 -15.83 -20.34 -1.65
CA ASN A 275 -17.01 -19.74 -1.05
C ASN A 275 -16.72 -19.00 0.27
N ILE A 276 -15.54 -18.40 0.38
CA ILE A 276 -15.16 -17.50 1.48
C ILE A 276 -15.40 -16.08 1.01
N MET A 277 -16.39 -15.41 1.61
CA MET A 277 -16.67 -14.00 1.39
C MET A 277 -15.86 -13.15 2.38
N GLY A 278 -15.18 -12.13 1.87
CA GLY A 278 -14.54 -11.10 2.68
C GLY A 278 -15.16 -9.74 2.39
N GLN A 279 -15.10 -8.86 3.39
CA GLN A 279 -15.50 -7.46 3.30
C GLN A 279 -14.44 -6.62 4.03
N LYS A 280 -13.94 -5.56 3.41
CA LYS A 280 -13.09 -4.59 4.09
C LYS A 280 -13.95 -3.71 5.01
N ASP A 281 -13.48 -3.54 6.24
CA ASP A 281 -14.13 -2.72 7.27
C ASP A 281 -13.14 -1.73 7.90
N ILE A 282 -13.66 -0.62 8.42
CA ILE A 282 -12.90 0.45 9.05
C ILE A 282 -13.15 0.41 10.56
N ASN A 283 -12.12 0.06 11.32
CA ASN A 283 -12.16 0.14 12.78
C ASN A 283 -11.74 1.53 13.25
N LEU A 284 -12.59 2.18 14.06
CA LEU A 284 -12.21 3.42 14.75
C LEU A 284 -11.14 3.11 15.79
N VAL A 285 -9.97 3.74 15.64
CA VAL A 285 -8.88 3.66 16.60
C VAL A 285 -8.75 4.97 17.36
N ARG A 286 -8.56 4.89 18.68
CA ARG A 286 -8.27 6.08 19.48
C ARG A 286 -6.83 6.51 19.22
N LEU A 287 -6.67 7.64 18.56
CA LEU A 287 -5.36 8.29 18.45
C LEU A 287 -5.07 8.99 19.78
N HIS A 288 -3.94 8.65 20.39
CA HIS A 288 -3.44 9.33 21.57
C HIS A 288 -2.55 10.48 21.12
N ILE A 289 -3.06 11.71 21.23
CA ILE A 289 -2.21 12.90 21.13
C ILE A 289 -1.37 12.92 22.40
N LYS A 290 -0.08 12.60 22.30
CA LYS A 290 0.85 12.84 23.41
C LYS A 290 0.89 14.35 23.61
N PRO A 291 0.59 14.88 24.80
CA PRO A 291 0.80 16.30 25.04
C PRO A 291 2.30 16.56 24.89
N GLU A 292 2.67 17.51 24.03
CA GLU A 292 4.05 17.98 23.92
C GLU A 292 4.42 18.71 25.20
N VAL A 293 4.93 17.94 26.16
CA VAL A 293 5.41 18.44 27.44
C VAL A 293 6.90 18.18 27.55
N SER A 294 7.65 19.18 28.00
CA SER A 294 9.03 18.99 28.40
C SER A 294 9.07 18.67 29.89
N ILE A 295 9.77 17.60 30.25
CA ILE A 295 9.98 17.19 31.64
C ILE A 295 11.46 17.41 31.94
N ASN A 296 11.75 18.48 32.70
CA ASN A 296 13.12 18.89 32.99
C ASN A 296 13.42 18.70 34.48
N LYS A 297 14.50 17.98 34.79
CA LYS A 297 14.99 17.86 36.16
C LYS A 297 15.56 19.21 36.62
N ILE A 298 15.06 19.73 37.73
CA ILE A 298 15.53 20.99 38.33
C ILE A 298 16.21 20.71 39.67
N ARG A 299 17.26 21.46 40.00
CA ARG A 299 18.14 21.13 41.13
C ARG A 299 18.44 22.30 42.06
N THR A 300 18.16 23.53 41.66
CA THR A 300 18.40 24.69 42.52
C THR A 300 17.15 25.07 43.29
N GLU A 301 17.34 25.55 44.51
CA GLU A 301 16.24 26.04 45.35
C GLU A 301 15.42 27.11 44.63
N GLU A 302 16.07 28.01 43.88
CA GLU A 302 15.39 29.06 43.11
C GLU A 302 14.49 28.49 42.01
N GLN A 303 14.98 27.51 41.23
CA GLN A 303 14.18 26.86 40.18
C GLN A 303 12.98 26.13 40.77
N ILE A 304 13.17 25.43 41.89
CA ILE A 304 12.12 24.70 42.59
C ILE A 304 11.09 25.68 43.17
N TYR A 305 11.54 26.76 43.80
CA TYR A 305 10.69 27.79 44.38
C TYR A 305 9.81 28.48 43.34
N ARG A 306 10.39 28.91 42.20
CA ARG A 306 9.61 29.48 41.08
C ARG A 306 8.57 28.48 40.56
N THR A 307 8.95 27.21 40.43
CA THR A 307 8.05 26.15 39.98
C THR A 307 6.91 25.92 40.96
N VAL A 308 7.19 25.90 42.27
CA VAL A 308 6.17 25.76 43.32
C VAL A 308 5.24 26.97 43.38
N ILE A 309 5.75 28.19 43.18
CA ILE A 309 4.93 29.41 43.11
C ILE A 309 3.93 29.33 41.97
N GLU A 310 4.39 29.02 40.75
CA GLU A 310 3.52 28.96 39.59
C GLU A 310 2.51 27.80 39.73
N MET A 311 2.97 26.63 40.19
CA MET A 311 2.12 25.45 40.36
C MET A 311 1.04 25.65 41.42
N GLN A 312 1.29 26.39 42.51
CA GLN A 312 0.26 26.56 43.55
C GLN A 312 -1.00 27.26 43.03
N THR A 313 -0.87 28.05 41.95
CA THR A 313 -2.01 28.75 41.30
C THR A 313 -2.98 27.78 40.65
N LEU A 314 -2.53 26.54 40.38
CA LEU A 314 -3.33 25.45 39.82
C LEU A 314 -3.99 24.58 40.91
N LEU A 315 -3.73 24.84 42.20
CA LEU A 315 -4.27 24.08 43.33
C LEU A 315 -5.43 24.82 44.00
N THR A 316 -6.45 24.08 44.42
CA THR A 316 -7.55 24.61 45.24
C THR A 316 -7.83 23.67 46.41
N PRO A 317 -7.61 24.09 47.67
CA PRO A 317 -6.95 25.34 48.08
C PRO A 317 -5.45 25.29 47.73
N SER A 318 -4.86 26.47 47.48
CA SER A 318 -3.43 26.66 47.22
C SER A 318 -2.57 26.24 48.41
N LEU A 319 -1.25 26.09 48.20
CA LEU A 319 -0.33 25.73 49.28
C LEU A 319 -0.29 26.82 50.36
N THR A 320 -0.33 28.09 49.97
CA THR A 320 -0.35 29.23 50.91
C THR A 320 -1.64 29.25 51.74
N GLU A 321 -2.80 28.96 51.13
CA GLU A 321 -4.09 28.84 51.85
C GLU A 321 -4.09 27.67 52.84
N ARG A 322 -3.31 26.62 52.57
CA ARG A 322 -3.05 25.52 53.51
C ARG A 322 -2.02 25.86 54.59
N LYS A 323 -1.57 27.12 54.66
CA LYS A 323 -0.55 27.64 55.60
C LYS A 323 0.83 26.97 55.42
N ILE A 324 1.17 26.56 54.20
CA ILE A 324 2.49 26.01 53.87
C ILE A 324 3.44 27.17 53.52
N ASP A 325 4.56 27.25 54.22
CA ASP A 325 5.65 28.16 53.86
C ASP A 325 6.38 27.66 52.61
N LEU A 326 6.18 28.34 51.48
CA LEU A 326 6.69 27.90 50.18
C LEU A 326 8.21 27.86 50.12
N GLN A 327 8.89 28.74 50.85
CA GLN A 327 10.35 28.80 50.85
C GLN A 327 10.95 27.60 51.60
N SER A 328 10.46 27.31 52.82
CA SER A 328 10.82 26.11 53.58
C SER A 328 10.45 24.83 52.85
N TYR A 329 9.27 24.80 52.20
CA TYR A 329 8.84 23.65 51.40
C TYR A 329 9.75 23.39 50.20
N SER A 330 10.11 24.44 49.45
CA SER A 330 11.02 24.34 48.30
C SER A 330 12.43 23.94 48.71
N LYS A 331 12.93 24.44 49.85
CA LYS A 331 14.18 23.97 50.45
C LYS A 331 14.14 22.47 50.73
N LYS A 332 13.10 21.98 51.39
CA LYS A 332 12.96 20.55 51.69
C LYS A 332 12.98 19.69 50.42
N LEU A 333 12.25 20.11 49.38
CA LEU A 333 12.28 19.43 48.08
C LEU A 333 13.66 19.46 47.42
N CYS A 334 14.41 20.56 47.55
CA CYS A 334 15.75 20.69 47.01
C CYS A 334 16.78 19.80 47.73
N TYR A 335 16.67 19.67 49.05
CA TYR A 335 17.64 18.93 49.88
C TYR A 335 17.35 17.43 49.96
N TYR A 336 16.07 17.06 50.02
CA TYR A 336 15.63 15.69 50.32
C TYR A 336 14.81 15.06 49.20
N GLY A 337 14.73 15.72 48.04
CA GLY A 337 13.89 15.26 46.94
C GLY A 337 14.57 15.32 45.58
N GLU A 338 13.91 14.68 44.64
CA GLU A 338 14.17 14.82 43.21
C GLU A 338 12.98 15.49 42.56
N VAL A 339 13.24 16.59 41.84
CA VAL A 339 12.18 17.47 41.31
C VAL A 339 12.31 17.60 39.80
N TRP A 340 11.19 17.37 39.13
CA TRP A 340 11.02 17.62 37.70
C TRP A 340 9.94 18.65 37.48
N ARG A 341 10.24 19.62 36.62
CA ARG A 341 9.31 20.63 36.14
C ARG A 341 8.72 20.15 34.82
N ILE A 342 7.40 20.21 34.72
CA ILE A 342 6.64 19.85 33.52
C ILE A 342 6.19 21.16 32.86
N GLN A 343 6.58 21.38 31.62
CA GLN A 343 6.24 22.59 30.85
C GLN A 343 5.56 22.24 29.55
N ASP A 344 4.62 23.07 29.12
CA ASP A 344 4.04 22.98 27.77
C ASP A 344 4.95 23.59 26.70
N THR A 345 4.48 23.58 25.45
CA THR A 345 5.19 24.14 24.28
C THR A 345 5.43 25.65 24.35
N GLN A 346 4.75 26.36 25.24
CA GLN A 346 4.93 27.80 25.50
C GLN A 346 5.83 28.04 26.73
N ASN A 347 6.51 27.01 27.22
CA ASN A 347 7.32 27.00 28.45
C ASN A 347 6.54 27.31 29.73
N ARG A 348 5.20 27.26 29.71
CA ARG A 348 4.38 27.49 30.92
C ARG A 348 4.48 26.27 31.83
N ILE A 349 4.65 26.50 33.12
CA ILE A 349 4.69 25.41 34.11
C ILE A 349 3.28 24.87 34.30
N ILE A 350 3.07 23.63 33.86
CA ILE A 350 1.78 22.94 33.96
C ILE A 350 1.79 21.83 34.99
N GLY A 351 2.96 21.53 35.58
CA GLY A 351 3.08 20.55 36.63
C GLY A 351 4.47 20.49 37.25
N ILE A 352 4.51 19.84 38.40
CA ILE A 352 5.72 19.49 39.13
C ILE A 352 5.59 18.02 39.55
N LEU A 353 6.62 17.23 39.28
CA LEU A 353 6.77 15.91 39.87
C LEU A 353 7.89 16.01 40.90
N ALA A 354 7.58 15.69 42.15
CA ALA A 354 8.56 15.69 43.22
C ALA A 354 8.47 14.38 43.98
N ALA A 355 9.60 13.71 44.16
CA ALA A 355 9.71 12.52 44.98
C ALA A 355 10.64 12.83 46.15
N TYR A 356 10.14 12.68 47.39
CA TYR A 356 11.00 12.69 48.57
C TYR A 356 11.78 11.38 48.59
N MET A 357 13.10 11.50 48.57
CA MET A 357 14.02 10.39 48.74
C MET A 357 14.46 10.44 50.20
N ASN A 358 13.65 9.88 51.09
CA ASN A 358 14.09 9.65 52.46
C ASN A 358 15.10 8.51 52.41
N ASP A 359 16.34 8.84 52.76
CA ASP A 359 17.59 8.07 52.64
C ASP A 359 18.31 8.15 51.28
N LYS A 360 19.57 8.61 51.35
CA LYS A 360 20.58 8.49 50.30
C LYS A 360 21.46 7.28 50.58
#